data_AF-A0A961Q987-F1
#
_entry.id   AF-A0A961Q987-F1
#
_cell.length_a   1.000
_cell.length_b   1.000
_cell.length_c   1.000
_cell.angle_alpha   90.00
_cell.angle_beta   90.00
_cell.angle_gamma   90.00
#
_symmetry.space_group_name_H-M   'P 1'
#
loop_
_entity.id
_entity.type
_entity.pdbx_description
1 polymer ?
#
loop_
_entity_poly.entity_id
_entity_poly.type
_entity_poly.pdbx_seq_one_letter_code
_entity_poly.pdbx_strand_id
1 'polypeptide(L)'
;MSRTGAVEASRKTEDHVLPVCRGGKITIPACTACNRAKGAKSLPDFLASTHFQATRTKRKSSKAWPEHELFAVYAVAVLRRTHDLMRNCNQAQSAGTEPGALSASG
;
A
#
# COMPACT_ATOMS: atom_id res chain seq x y z
N MET A 1 38.83 -4.62 -19.44
CA MET A 1 37.51 -5.29 -19.34
C MET A 1 36.90 -4.96 -17.98
N SER A 2 36.15 -3.87 -17.90
CA SER A 2 35.62 -3.36 -16.62
C SER A 2 34.39 -4.17 -16.19
N ARG A 3 34.50 -4.86 -15.04
CA ARG A 3 33.38 -5.52 -14.37
C ARG A 3 32.56 -4.47 -13.61
N THR A 4 31.74 -3.70 -14.31
CA THR A 4 30.87 -2.66 -13.71
C THR A 4 29.39 -3.05 -13.69
N GLY A 5 29.07 -4.34 -13.69
CA GLY A 5 27.68 -4.82 -13.85
C GLY A 5 26.98 -5.40 -12.61
N ALA A 6 27.64 -5.50 -11.44
CA ALA A 6 27.17 -6.40 -10.37
C ALA A 6 26.91 -5.76 -8.99
N VAL A 7 27.03 -4.44 -8.81
CA VAL A 7 26.91 -3.78 -7.48
C VAL A 7 25.67 -2.89 -7.34
N GLU A 8 24.73 -2.93 -8.30
CA GLU A 8 23.40 -2.31 -8.13
C GLU A 8 22.33 -3.32 -7.70
N ALA A 9 22.78 -4.48 -7.21
CA ALA A 9 21.92 -5.48 -6.60
C ALA A 9 21.66 -5.13 -5.12
N SER A 10 20.41 -4.78 -4.83
CA SER A 10 19.77 -4.87 -3.50
C SER A 10 19.97 -3.72 -2.51
N ARG A 11 19.69 -2.47 -2.89
CA ARG A 11 19.12 -1.55 -1.88
C ARG A 11 17.68 -1.97 -1.61
N LYS A 12 17.43 -2.45 -0.38
CA LYS A 12 16.09 -2.67 0.15
C LYS A 12 15.44 -1.30 0.33
N THR A 13 14.24 -1.14 -0.19
CA THR A 13 13.41 0.04 -0.03
C THR A 13 12.14 -0.34 0.69
N GLU A 14 11.47 0.62 1.30
CA GLU A 14 10.12 0.45 1.81
C GLU A 14 9.12 0.79 0.71
N ASP A 15 8.29 -0.18 0.32
CA ASP A 15 7.20 0.03 -0.63
C ASP A 15 5.86 0.10 0.12
N HIS A 16 5.05 1.09 -0.22
CA HIS A 16 3.72 1.24 0.38
C HIS A 16 2.76 0.27 -0.29
N VAL A 17 2.16 -0.62 0.50
CA VAL A 17 1.25 -1.67 0.02
C VAL A 17 0.01 -1.08 -0.66
N LEU A 18 -0.51 0.01 -0.11
CA LEU A 18 -1.45 0.93 -0.76
C LEU A 18 -0.71 2.20 -1.16
N PRO A 19 -0.96 2.80 -2.35
CA PRO A 19 -0.32 4.05 -2.73
C PRO A 19 -0.57 5.16 -1.69
N VAL A 20 0.45 6.00 -1.42
CA VAL A 20 0.34 7.13 -0.48
C VAL A 20 -0.77 8.09 -0.91
N CYS A 21 -0.93 8.35 -2.21
CA CYS A 21 -2.02 9.17 -2.74
C CYS A 21 -3.43 8.61 -2.45
N ARG A 22 -3.54 7.32 -2.06
CA ARG A 22 -4.79 6.67 -1.62
C ARG A 22 -4.85 6.49 -0.10
N GLY A 23 -3.95 7.13 0.65
CA GLY A 23 -3.86 7.06 2.10
C GLY A 23 -3.16 5.82 2.64
N GLY A 24 -2.29 5.19 1.85
CA GLY A 24 -1.49 4.05 2.31
C GLY A 24 -0.46 4.45 3.37
N LYS A 25 -0.39 3.66 4.45
CA LYS A 25 0.53 3.87 5.60
C LYS A 25 1.37 2.63 5.95
N ILE A 26 1.02 1.47 5.40
CA ILE A 26 1.71 0.21 5.67
C ILE A 26 2.73 -0.01 4.56
N THR A 27 3.98 -0.26 4.96
CA THR A 27 5.08 -0.55 4.05
C THR A 27 5.57 -1.98 4.21
N ILE A 28 6.17 -2.51 3.15
CA ILE A 28 6.89 -3.79 3.14
C ILE A 28 8.27 -3.61 2.52
N PRO A 29 9.27 -4.44 2.91
CA PRO A 29 10.57 -4.42 2.27
C PRO A 29 10.45 -4.92 0.83
N ALA A 30 10.91 -4.11 -0.12
CA ALA A 30 10.93 -4.41 -1.54
C ALA A 30 12.30 -4.11 -2.14
N CYS A 31 12.61 -4.74 -3.27
CA CYS A 31 13.78 -4.37 -4.05
C CYS A 31 13.53 -3.02 -4.76
N THR A 32 14.57 -2.19 -4.93
CA THR A 32 14.43 -0.88 -5.61
C THR A 32 13.75 -0.99 -6.98
N ALA A 33 14.13 -2.00 -7.78
CA ALA A 33 13.52 -2.25 -9.10
C ALA A 33 12.02 -2.60 -9.00
N CYS A 34 11.65 -3.41 -8.02
CA CYS A 34 10.28 -3.85 -7.75
C CYS A 34 9.42 -2.65 -7.34
N ASN A 35 9.93 -1.84 -6.40
CA ASN A 35 9.25 -0.65 -5.90
C ASN A 35 9.04 0.39 -7.03
N ARG A 36 10.06 0.64 -7.85
CA ARG A 36 9.95 1.52 -9.03
C ARG A 36 8.94 0.99 -10.05
N ALA A 37 8.96 -0.32 -10.35
CA ALA A 37 8.07 -0.92 -11.33
C ALA A 37 6.61 -0.97 -10.88
N LYS A 38 6.37 -1.05 -9.56
CA LYS A 38 5.04 -0.91 -8.97
C LYS A 38 4.53 0.52 -9.12
N GLY A 39 5.35 1.52 -8.75
CA GLY A 39 4.96 2.92 -8.81
C GLY A 39 3.66 3.18 -8.03
N ALA A 40 2.68 3.81 -8.68
CA ALA A 40 1.38 4.14 -8.08
C ALA A 40 0.33 3.00 -8.14
N LYS A 41 0.70 1.81 -8.60
CA LYS A 41 -0.20 0.64 -8.62
C LYS A 41 -0.50 0.17 -7.19
N SER A 42 -1.70 -0.38 -6.99
CA SER A 42 -1.96 -1.16 -5.78
C SER A 42 -1.10 -2.43 -5.79
N LEU A 43 -0.90 -3.05 -4.62
CA LEU A 43 -0.16 -4.32 -4.56
C LEU A 43 -0.81 -5.41 -5.45
N PRO A 44 -2.14 -5.65 -5.44
CA PRO A 44 -2.78 -6.60 -6.36
C PRO A 44 -2.50 -6.32 -7.85
N ASP A 45 -2.63 -5.06 -8.27
CA ASP A 45 -2.36 -4.68 -9.67
C ASP A 45 -0.90 -4.95 -10.06
N PHE A 46 0.02 -4.78 -9.12
CA PHE A 46 1.43 -5.09 -9.34
C PHE A 46 1.71 -6.59 -9.37
N LEU A 47 1.09 -7.39 -8.48
CA LEU A 47 1.24 -8.84 -8.46
C LEU A 47 0.72 -9.48 -9.75
N ALA A 48 -0.35 -8.92 -10.32
CA ALA A 48 -0.88 -9.33 -11.62
C ALA A 48 -0.03 -8.87 -12.82
N SER A 49 1.01 -8.05 -12.60
CA SER A 49 1.81 -7.49 -13.70
C SER A 49 2.82 -8.49 -14.27
N THR A 50 3.07 -8.36 -15.58
CA THR A 50 4.12 -9.12 -16.28
C THR A 50 5.51 -8.92 -15.65
N HIS A 51 5.78 -7.73 -15.11
CA HIS A 51 7.04 -7.43 -14.42
C HIS A 51 7.24 -8.32 -13.18
N PHE A 52 6.20 -8.49 -12.36
CA PHE A 52 6.27 -9.31 -11.15
C PHE A 52 6.47 -10.79 -11.51
N GLN A 53 5.66 -11.31 -12.44
CA GLN A 53 5.76 -12.71 -12.91
C GLN A 53 7.15 -13.02 -13.50
N ALA A 54 7.67 -12.13 -14.36
CA ALA A 54 9.00 -12.28 -14.94
C ALA A 54 10.12 -12.19 -13.88
N THR A 55 9.96 -11.36 -12.85
CA THR A 55 10.95 -11.23 -11.78
C THR A 55 10.94 -12.46 -10.86
N ARG A 56 9.75 -12.97 -10.52
CA ARG A 56 9.58 -14.10 -9.60
C ARG A 56 10.07 -15.42 -10.18
N THR A 57 9.91 -15.62 -11.50
CA THR A 57 10.46 -16.77 -12.21
C THR A 57 11.99 -16.73 -12.28
N LYS A 58 12.58 -15.55 -12.55
CA LYS A 58 14.04 -15.35 -12.65
C LYS A 58 14.75 -15.37 -11.29
N ARG A 59 14.09 -14.91 -10.23
CA ARG A 59 14.67 -14.77 -8.89
C ARG A 59 13.92 -15.67 -7.91
N LYS A 60 14.16 -16.98 -7.99
CA LYS A 60 13.76 -17.93 -6.94
C LYS A 60 14.65 -17.73 -5.72
N SER A 61 14.27 -16.79 -4.85
CA SER A 61 14.91 -16.60 -3.55
C SER A 61 14.08 -17.29 -2.47
N SER A 62 14.73 -18.09 -1.63
CA SER A 62 14.11 -18.66 -0.42
C SER A 62 13.66 -17.58 0.58
N LYS A 63 14.09 -16.32 0.40
CA LYS A 63 13.71 -15.16 1.22
C LYS A 63 12.60 -14.32 0.58
N ALA A 64 12.06 -14.73 -0.58
CA ALA A 64 10.96 -14.02 -1.22
C ALA A 64 9.64 -14.36 -0.52
N TRP A 65 8.85 -13.33 -0.21
CA TRP A 65 7.54 -13.50 0.41
C TRP A 65 6.63 -14.34 -0.51
N PRO A 66 5.91 -15.34 0.01
CA PRO A 66 4.83 -16.01 -0.70
C PRO A 66 3.78 -15.00 -1.19
N GLU A 67 3.18 -15.27 -2.35
CA GLU A 67 2.21 -14.34 -2.95
C GLU A 67 0.96 -14.15 -2.08
N HIS A 68 0.49 -15.22 -1.42
CA HIS A 68 -0.66 -15.14 -0.51
C HIS A 68 -0.37 -14.28 0.72
N GLU A 69 0.87 -14.25 1.23
CA GLU A 69 1.24 -13.35 2.33
C GLU A 69 1.21 -11.88 1.87
N LEU A 70 1.64 -11.60 0.64
CA LEU A 70 1.53 -10.26 0.05
C LEU A 70 0.07 -9.82 -0.06
N PHE A 71 -0.84 -10.72 -0.46
CA PHE A 71 -2.28 -10.46 -0.46
C PHE A 71 -2.84 -10.24 0.95
N ALA A 72 -2.41 -11.03 1.94
CA ALA A 72 -2.84 -10.86 3.32
C ALA A 72 -2.46 -9.48 3.88
N VAL A 73 -1.23 -9.03 3.64
CA VAL A 73 -0.79 -7.68 4.05
C VAL A 73 -1.62 -6.61 3.35
N TYR A 74 -1.93 -6.78 2.07
CA TYR A 74 -2.81 -5.86 1.35
C TYR A 74 -4.21 -5.78 1.97
N ALA A 75 -4.81 -6.92 2.29
CA ALA A 75 -6.13 -6.98 2.94
C ALA A 75 -6.11 -6.22 4.28
N VAL A 76 -5.10 -6.44 5.12
CA VAL A 76 -4.93 -5.71 6.40
C VAL A 76 -4.78 -4.20 6.16
N ALA A 77 -4.00 -3.80 5.14
CA ALA A 77 -3.82 -2.39 4.81
C ALA A 77 -5.12 -1.70 4.39
N VAL A 78 -5.94 -2.37 3.56
CA VAL A 78 -7.26 -1.87 3.14
C VAL A 78 -8.21 -1.80 4.33
N LEU A 79 -8.31 -2.86 5.14
CA LEU A 79 -9.18 -2.88 6.31
C LEU A 79 -8.83 -1.75 7.30
N ARG A 80 -7.54 -1.53 7.56
CA ARG A 80 -7.10 -0.43 8.42
C ARG A 80 -7.45 0.94 7.83
N ARG A 81 -7.29 1.12 6.51
CA ARG A 81 -7.66 2.37 5.84
C ARG A 81 -9.16 2.63 5.93
N THR A 82 -9.98 1.60 5.70
CA THR A 82 -11.44 1.70 5.81
C THR A 82 -11.85 2.05 7.24
N HIS A 83 -11.25 1.40 8.24
CA HIS A 83 -11.49 1.73 9.65
C HIS A 83 -11.15 3.19 9.99
N ASP A 84 -9.98 3.68 9.55
CA ASP A 84 -9.58 5.08 9.73
C ASP A 84 -10.59 6.06 9.09
N LEU A 85 -11.08 5.74 7.89
CA LEU A 85 -12.08 6.55 7.18
C LEU A 85 -13.41 6.59 7.95
N MET A 86 -13.91 5.43 8.38
CA MET A 86 -15.17 5.35 9.14
C MET A 86 -15.08 6.11 10.46
N ARG A 87 -13.97 6.00 11.18
CA ARG A 87 -13.74 6.75 12.43
C ARG A 87 -13.80 8.25 12.20
N ASN A 88 -13.17 8.75 11.14
CA ASN A 88 -13.15 10.17 10.81
C ASN A 88 -14.55 10.67 10.39
N CYS A 89 -15.32 9.88 9.65
CA CYS A 89 -16.71 10.21 9.31
C CYS A 89 -17.59 10.33 10.56
N ASN A 90 -17.48 9.38 11.49
CA ASN A 90 -18.26 9.41 12.73
C ASN A 90 -17.91 10.64 13.59
N GLN A 91 -16.63 11.02 13.66
CA GLN A 91 -16.19 12.23 14.36
C GLN A 91 -16.75 13.51 13.72
N ALA A 92 -16.72 13.60 12.39
CA ALA A 92 -17.28 14.73 11.66
C ALA A 92 -18.79 14.88 11.89
N GLN A 93 -19.53 13.77 11.95
CA GLN A 93 -20.96 13.77 12.26
C GLN A 93 -21.25 14.21 13.70
N SER A 94 -20.45 13.79 14.67
CA SER A 94 -20.62 14.21 16.07
C SER A 94 -20.31 15.70 16.31
N ALA A 95 -19.51 16.33 15.45
CA ALA A 95 -19.21 17.76 15.50
C ALA A 95 -20.25 18.62 14.78
N GLY A 96 -21.11 18.03 13.95
CA GLY A 96 -22.13 18.74 13.16
C GLY A 96 -23.53 18.79 13.79
N THR A 97 -23.74 18.14 14.94
CA THR A 97 -25.01 18.21 15.67
C THR A 97 -24.94 19.34 16.69
N GLU A 98 -25.23 20.56 16.26
CA GLU A 98 -25.63 21.66 17.16
C GLU A 98 -27.11 21.45 17.53
N PRO A 99 -27.47 21.20 18.81
CA PRO A 99 -28.86 21.23 19.25
C PRO A 99 -29.22 22.65 19.65
N GLY A 100 -29.86 23.43 18.78
CA GLY A 100 -30.41 24.71 19.21
C GLY A 100 -30.83 25.69 18.13
N ALA A 101 -32.06 25.56 17.62
CA ALA A 101 -32.90 26.70 17.24
C ALA A 101 -34.36 26.24 17.01
N LEU A 102 -35.00 25.70 18.05
CA LEU A 102 -36.45 25.84 18.20
C LEU A 102 -36.69 27.23 18.76
N SER A 103 -36.92 28.21 17.90
CA SER A 103 -37.56 29.45 18.30
C SER A 103 -38.88 29.54 17.56
N ALA A 104 -39.95 29.23 18.31
CA ALA A 104 -41.32 29.49 17.92
C ALA A 104 -41.50 31.00 17.72
N SER A 105 -42.14 31.39 16.62
CA SER A 105 -42.73 32.70 16.45
C SER A 105 -44.24 32.50 16.40
N GLY A 106 -44.92 33.11 17.36
CA GLY A 106 -46.38 33.18 17.43
C GLY A 106 -46.97 34.25 16.52
#